data_AF-A0AAQ0C0Y1-F1
#
_entry.id   AF-A0AAQ0C0Y1-F1
#
_cell.length_a   1.000
_cell.length_b   1.000
_cell.length_c   1.000
_cell.angle_alpha   90.00
_cell.angle_beta   90.00
_cell.angle_gamma   90.00
#
_symmetry.space_group_name_H-M   'P 1'
#
loop_
_entity.id
_entity.type
_entity.pdbx_description
1 polymer ?
#
loop_
_entity_poly.entity_id
_entity_poly.type
_entity_poly.pdbx_seq_one_letter_code
_entity_poly.pdbx_strand_id
1 'polypeptide(L)'
;MKRHGPDFQKQTRPLAPCGRCRGQGVMKGLFYEMPCEGCHGSGFVDAVTGERLEIEELVLQLGRALRLERQQASNRSAQAGAERDYQGDSGWHGLRGHWTGD
;
A
#
# COMPACT_ATOMS: atom_id res chain seq x y z
N MET A 1 -1.58 -37.16 13.02
CA MET A 1 -1.16 -36.14 12.02
C MET A 1 -2.33 -35.22 11.75
N LYS A 2 -2.32 -33.98 12.27
CA LYS A 2 -3.34 -32.98 11.94
C LYS A 2 -3.04 -32.48 10.53
N ARG A 3 -3.88 -32.84 9.56
CA ARG A 3 -3.81 -32.28 8.21
C ARG A 3 -4.26 -30.82 8.32
N HIS A 4 -3.33 -29.89 8.21
CA HIS A 4 -3.67 -28.48 8.08
C HIS A 4 -4.52 -28.34 6.81
N GLY A 5 -5.69 -27.71 6.94
CA GLY A 5 -6.54 -27.39 5.79
C GLY A 5 -5.81 -26.51 4.78
N PRO A 6 -6.32 -26.35 3.56
CA PRO A 6 -5.73 -25.45 2.59
C PRO A 6 -5.58 -24.05 3.21
N ASP A 7 -4.49 -23.36 2.90
CA ASP A 7 -4.22 -22.02 3.43
C ASP A 7 -5.49 -21.15 3.25
N PHE A 8 -5.98 -20.59 4.36
CA PHE A 8 -7.17 -19.73 4.36
C PHE A 8 -6.99 -18.45 3.53
N GLN A 9 -5.75 -18.16 3.11
CA GLN A 9 -5.40 -17.00 2.30
C GLN A 9 -4.61 -17.45 1.08
N LYS A 10 -5.10 -17.08 -0.11
CA LYS A 10 -4.32 -17.20 -1.35
C LYS A 10 -2.99 -16.48 -1.15
N GLN A 11 -1.87 -17.22 -1.28
CA GLN A 11 -0.53 -16.68 -1.08
C GLN A 11 -0.30 -15.52 -2.06
N THR A 12 0.11 -14.36 -1.56
CA THR A 12 0.43 -13.20 -2.41
C THR A 12 1.67 -13.52 -3.22
N ARG A 13 1.56 -13.60 -4.54
CA ARG A 13 2.75 -13.68 -5.39
C ARG A 13 3.44 -12.31 -5.38
N PRO A 14 4.78 -12.25 -5.29
CA PRO A 14 5.49 -10.99 -5.34
C PRO A 14 5.28 -10.34 -6.73
N LEU A 15 4.97 -9.04 -6.73
CA LEU A 15 4.82 -8.24 -7.96
C LEU A 15 6.12 -7.51 -8.28
N ALA A 16 6.50 -7.49 -9.54
CA ALA A 16 7.61 -6.68 -10.06
C ALA A 16 7.11 -5.66 -11.09
N PRO A 17 7.80 -4.51 -11.26
CA PRO A 17 7.49 -3.59 -12.34
C PRO A 17 7.63 -4.27 -13.70
N CYS A 18 6.66 -4.04 -14.59
CA CYS A 18 6.68 -4.60 -15.93
C CYS A 18 7.89 -4.05 -16.72
N GLY A 19 8.75 -4.92 -17.23
CA GLY A 19 9.90 -4.50 -18.05
C GLY A 19 9.53 -3.84 -19.37
N ARG A 20 8.36 -4.17 -19.94
CA ARG A 20 7.91 -3.65 -21.25
C ARG A 20 7.51 -2.19 -21.20
N CYS A 21 6.72 -1.79 -20.20
CA CYS A 21 6.30 -0.41 -19.97
C CYS A 21 7.05 0.28 -18.82
N ARG A 22 8.08 -0.36 -18.26
CA ARG A 22 8.86 0.12 -17.10
C ARG A 22 7.97 0.49 -15.91
N GLY A 23 6.95 -0.32 -15.66
CA GLY A 23 6.00 -0.11 -14.57
C GLY A 23 4.93 0.95 -14.82
N GLN A 24 4.90 1.63 -15.98
CA GLN A 24 3.92 2.69 -16.23
C GLN A 24 2.50 2.18 -16.46
N GLY A 25 2.33 0.91 -16.80
CA GLY A 25 1.02 0.33 -17.17
C GLY A 25 0.54 0.75 -18.56
N VAL A 26 1.07 1.82 -19.13
CA VAL A 26 0.72 2.33 -20.46
C VAL A 26 1.94 2.39 -21.39
N MET A 27 1.68 2.41 -22.69
CA MET A 27 2.65 2.66 -23.74
C MET A 27 2.23 3.90 -24.52
N LYS A 28 3.17 4.77 -24.88
CA LYS A 28 2.87 5.94 -25.71
C LYS A 28 2.67 5.52 -27.16
N GLY A 29 1.44 5.68 -27.66
CA GLY A 29 1.14 5.64 -29.09
C GLY A 29 1.40 6.98 -29.76
N LEU A 30 1.08 7.07 -31.05
CA LEU A 30 1.25 8.31 -31.83
C LEU A 30 0.26 9.41 -31.41
N PHE A 31 -0.90 9.02 -30.88
CA PHE A 31 -2.01 9.95 -30.58
C PHE A 31 -2.50 9.89 -29.13
N TYR A 32 -2.33 8.75 -28.46
CA TYR A 32 -2.81 8.52 -27.09
C TYR A 32 -2.01 7.42 -26.40
N GLU A 33 -2.18 7.31 -25.09
CA GLU A 33 -1.61 6.23 -24.28
C GLU A 33 -2.47 4.97 -24.41
N MET A 34 -1.81 3.85 -24.72
CA MET A 34 -2.46 2.55 -24.84
C MET A 34 -2.10 1.68 -23.63
N PRO A 35 -3.04 0.88 -23.09
CA PRO A 35 -2.71 -0.08 -22.05
C PRO A 35 -1.60 -1.03 -22.50
N CYS A 36 -0.61 -1.25 -21.65
CA CYS A 36 0.45 -2.20 -21.93
C CYS A 36 -0.10 -3.63 -21.84
N GLU A 37 -0.20 -4.31 -22.98
CA GLU A 37 -0.68 -5.69 -23.09
C GLU A 37 0.16 -6.70 -22.30
N GLY A 38 1.45 -6.39 -22.09
CA GLY A 38 2.37 -7.23 -21.32
C GLY A 38 2.12 -7.25 -19.81
N CYS A 39 1.26 -6.36 -19.31
CA CYS A 39 0.90 -6.32 -17.88
C CYS A 39 -0.59 -6.02 -17.65
N HIS A 40 -1.44 -6.21 -18.67
CA HIS A 40 -2.86 -5.86 -18.62
C HIS A 40 -3.13 -4.42 -18.17
N GLY A 41 -2.27 -3.48 -18.55
CA GLY A 41 -2.43 -2.09 -18.16
C GLY A 41 -2.02 -1.74 -16.72
N SER A 42 -1.63 -2.73 -15.91
CA SER A 42 -1.39 -2.52 -14.47
C SER A 42 -0.02 -1.94 -14.12
N GLY A 43 0.97 -2.17 -14.98
CA GLY A 43 2.37 -1.88 -14.69
C GLY A 43 3.08 -2.99 -13.90
N PHE A 44 2.41 -4.08 -13.55
CA PHE A 44 3.00 -5.17 -12.76
C PHE A 44 2.99 -6.52 -13.48
N VAL A 45 4.03 -7.31 -13.22
CA VAL A 45 4.19 -8.70 -13.66
C VAL A 45 4.55 -9.56 -12.45
N ASP A 46 4.48 -10.89 -12.61
CA ASP A 46 4.94 -11.79 -11.57
C ASP A 46 6.46 -11.62 -11.36
N ALA A 47 6.91 -11.42 -10.13
CA ALA A 47 8.31 -11.17 -9.86
C ALA A 47 9.20 -12.41 -10.04
N VAL A 48 8.63 -13.62 -10.03
CA VAL A 48 9.38 -14.86 -10.18
C VAL A 48 9.53 -15.22 -11.64
N THR A 49 8.45 -15.21 -12.41
CA THR A 49 8.46 -15.61 -13.83
C THR A 49 8.71 -14.44 -14.78
N GLY A 50 8.45 -13.20 -14.35
CA GLY A 50 8.46 -12.02 -15.21
C GLY A 50 7.26 -11.96 -16.17
N GLU A 51 6.33 -12.90 -16.08
CA GLU A 51 5.18 -13.00 -16.97
C GLU A 51 3.99 -12.20 -16.46
N ARG A 52 3.08 -11.85 -17.38
CA ARG A 52 1.81 -11.22 -17.01
C ARG A 52 1.03 -12.17 -16.10
N LEU A 53 0.43 -11.62 -15.05
CA LEU A 53 -0.48 -12.39 -14.21
C LEU A 53 -1.82 -12.58 -14.92
N GLU A 54 -2.52 -13.66 -14.58
CA GLU A 54 -3.94 -13.79 -14.87
C GLU A 54 -4.72 -12.63 -14.26
N ILE A 55 -5.73 -12.13 -14.97
CA ILE A 55 -6.43 -10.88 -14.63
C ILE A 55 -7.07 -10.97 -13.24
N GLU A 56 -7.68 -12.10 -12.91
CA GLU A 56 -8.33 -12.31 -11.60
C GLU A 56 -7.31 -12.27 -10.46
N GLU A 57 -6.13 -12.85 -10.66
CA GLU A 57 -5.05 -12.80 -9.69
C GLU A 57 -4.49 -11.38 -9.54
N LEU A 58 -4.28 -10.70 -10.67
CA LEU A 58 -3.81 -9.33 -10.70
C LEU A 58 -4.75 -8.40 -9.92
N VAL A 59 -6.06 -8.50 -10.14
CA VAL A 59 -7.08 -7.71 -9.43
C VAL A 59 -7.03 -7.98 -7.92
N LEU A 60 -6.92 -9.24 -7.51
CA LEU A 60 -6.83 -9.60 -6.09
C LEU A 60 -5.57 -9.01 -5.43
N GLN A 61 -4.42 -9.13 -6.09
CA GLN A 61 -3.16 -8.64 -5.55
C GLN A 61 -3.11 -7.11 -5.47
N LEU A 62 -3.50 -6.41 -6.53
CA LEU A 62 -3.55 -4.94 -6.54
C LEU A 62 -4.54 -4.41 -5.52
N GLY A 63 -5.70 -5.06 -5.38
CA GLY A 63 -6.68 -4.69 -4.36
C GLY A 63 -6.11 -4.79 -2.94
N ARG A 64 -5.30 -5.83 -2.65
CA ARG A 64 -4.62 -5.98 -1.36
C ARG A 64 -3.56 -4.91 -1.16
N ALA A 65 -2.69 -4.70 -2.15
CA ALA A 65 -1.63 -3.70 -2.10
C ALA A 65 -2.21 -2.29 -1.85
N LEU A 66 -3.26 -1.91 -2.57
CA LEU A 66 -3.92 -0.61 -2.41
C LEU A 66 -4.53 -0.44 -1.01
N ARG A 67 -5.16 -1.47 -0.44
CA ARG A 67 -5.69 -1.41 0.94
C ARG A 67 -4.59 -1.22 1.96
N LEU A 68 -3.47 -1.95 1.81
CA LEU A 68 -2.31 -1.82 2.69
C LEU A 68 -1.69 -0.42 2.62
N GLU A 69 -1.49 0.12 1.42
CA GLU A 69 -0.96 1.48 1.24
C GLU A 69 -1.89 2.53 1.87
N ARG A 70 -3.21 2.41 1.69
CA ARG A 70 -4.18 3.32 2.32
C ARG A 70 -4.12 3.26 3.86
N GLN A 71 -3.96 2.06 4.42
CA GLN A 71 -3.83 1.88 5.87
C GLN A 71 -2.50 2.46 6.39
N GLN A 72 -1.41 2.29 5.65
CA GLN A 72 -0.12 2.89 6.02
C GLN A 72 -0.17 4.41 5.93
N ALA A 73 -0.78 4.96 4.89
CA ALA A 73 -0.97 6.40 4.74
C ALA A 73 -1.81 6.99 5.88
N SER A 74 -2.91 6.33 6.27
CA SER A 74 -3.72 6.76 7.41
C SER A 74 -2.93 6.72 8.73
N ASN A 75 -2.12 5.67 8.93
CA ASN A 75 -1.29 5.55 10.13
C ASN A 75 -0.21 6.63 10.19
N ARG A 76 0.44 6.96 9.05
CA ARG A 76 1.40 8.06 8.96
C ARG A 76 0.75 9.40 9.30
N SER A 77 -0.46 9.65 8.79
CA SER A 77 -1.19 10.87 9.12
C SER A 77 -1.58 10.95 10.60
N ALA A 78 -1.95 9.82 11.22
CA ALA A 78 -2.26 9.76 12.65
C ALA A 78 -1.01 10.01 13.51
N GLN A 79 0.14 9.43 13.14
CA GLN A 79 1.43 9.68 13.82
C GLN A 79 1.86 11.14 13.71
N ALA A 80 1.75 11.76 12.52
CA ALA A 80 2.07 13.17 12.32
C ALA A 80 1.10 14.14 13.04
N GLY A 81 -0.09 13.69 13.45
CA GLY A 81 -1.00 14.42 14.32
C GLY A 81 -0.59 14.29 15.79
N ALA A 82 -0.41 13.05 16.27
CA ALA A 82 -0.03 12.77 17.65
C ALA A 82 1.32 13.41 18.04
N GLU A 83 2.31 13.43 17.15
CA GLU A 83 3.59 14.09 17.41
C GLU A 83 3.47 15.62 17.56
N ARG A 84 2.54 16.25 16.83
CA ARG A 84 2.22 17.68 16.98
C ARG A 84 1.50 17.98 18.29
N ASP A 85 0.67 17.06 18.77
CA ASP A 85 -0.02 17.20 20.06
C ASP A 85 0.96 17.11 21.25
N TYR A 86 2.03 16.31 21.13
CA TYR A 86 3.10 16.25 22.15
C TYR A 86 4.11 17.41 22.06
N GLN A 87 4.45 17.88 20.85
CA GLN A 87 5.40 19.00 20.68
C GLN A 87 4.74 20.38 20.84
N GLY A 88 3.41 20.47 20.72
CA GLY A 88 2.65 21.70 20.91
C GLY A 88 2.47 22.14 22.38
N ASP A 89 2.80 21.28 23.35
CA ASP A 89 2.60 21.54 24.78
C ASP A 89 3.90 21.47 25.60
N SER A 90 5.00 21.98 25.04
CA SER A 90 6.21 22.31 25.82
C SER A 90 6.34 23.81 26.09
N GLY A 91 5.23 24.54 26.05
CA GLY A 91 5.12 25.94 26.47
C GLY A 91 4.78 26.06 27.95
N TRP A 92 5.71 25.71 28.83
CA TRP A 92 5.61 26.03 30.26
C TRP A 92 5.58 27.55 30.47
N HIS A 93 4.38 28.14 30.47
CA HIS A 93 4.07 29.37 31.20
C HIS A 93 2.88 29.09 32.15
N GLY A 94 3.19 28.24 33.14
CA GLY A 94 2.67 28.20 34.51
C GLY A 94 1.20 28.44 34.81
N LEU A 95 0.38 27.37 34.79
CA LEU A 95 -0.84 27.26 35.60
C LEU A 95 -1.16 25.79 35.91
N ARG A 96 -0.27 25.08 36.62
CA ARG A 96 -0.69 23.86 37.37
C ARG A 96 -1.29 24.34 38.68
N GLY A 97 -2.60 24.60 38.67
CA GLY A 97 -3.37 24.82 39.88
C GLY A 97 -3.19 23.63 40.82
N HIS A 98 -2.57 23.88 41.97
CA HIS A 98 -2.52 22.92 43.05
C HIS A 98 -3.95 22.61 43.53
N TRP A 99 -4.26 21.34 43.71
CA TRP A 99 -5.47 20.90 44.40
C TRP A 99 -5.13 20.77 45.88
N THR A 100 -5.66 21.65 46.73
CA THR A 100 -5.74 21.43 48.18
C THR A 100 -7.20 21.12 48.50
N GLY A 101 -7.46 19.88 48.87
CA GLY A 101 -8.76 19.48 49.42
C GLY A 101 -8.84 19.89 50.89
N ASP A 102 -9.90 20.62 51.22
CA ASP A 102 -10.48 20.79 52.56
C ASP A 102 -11.96 20.37 52.48
#